data_AF-A0A6L9G6F7-F1
#
_entry.id   AF-A0A6L9G6F7-F1
#
_cell.length_a   1.000
_cell.length_b   1.000
_cell.length_c   1.000
_cell.angle_alpha   90.00
_cell.angle_beta   90.00
_cell.angle_gamma   90.00
#
_symmetry.space_group_name_H-M   'P 1'
#
loop_
_entity.id
_entity.type
_entity.pdbx_description
1 polymer ?
#
loop_
_entity_poly.entity_id
_entity_poly.type
_entity_poly.pdbx_seq_one_letter_code
_entity_poly.pdbx_strand_id
1 'polypeptide(L)'
;MRKLIIEAISTELNEKNSTVRLSFSITTANGNTNLWFETDAEFADTLADDRCDAAVVAVLPMVLREGYEVIESHVPISQKLYFNLRCHVIPQLLISPGCKSTSLDLKMDTTDTTFRPAGVGCGMSLGIDSFATLAEFGPDTEFPGAQITHLTYFNVGAHHGYDWRLGQSNLTSRQLYNGQLEKVRRFAKEFGYPLISVDSNMANFYHRFLGRSQFYVTHTYRNIATAMVLQRAIGAYHYSAAFNLDDFAISLDGSVANYEKWLLPHLSTGNIECYSSNRAWTRFEKTQLVCKLPSSFDFLTVCLVGIDNCGKCDKCRKTLMTLDVLGVLDKYAKSFDLEEYKVNDREKLFISLYPQLKRKGVYGPDMRDILNHALLVDFPHLVEPKLTETYGSAVSAVVGSRGSRHRKLPFLNAPVYRMMPPGTELSIVGTYGKWSKAIDGERTGFVWSANIRKGNKE
;
A
#
# COMPACT_ATOMS: atom_id res chain seq x y z
N MET A 1 26.54 6.35 25.66
CA MET A 1 26.37 5.51 24.46
C MET A 1 25.12 4.66 24.61
N ARG A 2 24.10 4.82 23.76
CA ARG A 2 22.87 4.00 23.80
C ARG A 2 23.08 2.72 22.99
N LYS A 3 22.97 1.57 23.63
CA LYS A 3 23.24 0.25 23.05
C LYS A 3 22.01 -0.66 23.17
N LEU A 4 21.76 -1.44 22.13
CA LEU A 4 20.83 -2.58 22.15
C LEU A 4 21.65 -3.87 21.97
N ILE A 5 21.40 -4.87 22.80
CA ILE A 5 22.10 -6.16 22.77
C ILE A 5 21.11 -7.27 22.46
N ILE A 6 21.37 -8.09 21.45
CA ILE A 6 20.66 -9.34 21.21
C ILE A 6 21.46 -10.46 21.88
N GLU A 7 21.02 -10.88 23.06
CA GLU A 7 21.74 -11.76 23.98
C GLU A 7 21.74 -13.21 23.52
N ALA A 8 20.58 -13.68 23.06
CA ALA A 8 20.35 -15.07 22.70
C ALA A 8 19.16 -15.20 21.76
N ILE A 9 19.13 -16.33 21.08
CA ILE A 9 18.01 -16.80 20.27
C ILE A 9 17.56 -18.16 20.82
N SER A 10 16.26 -18.38 20.93
CA SER A 10 15.70 -19.65 21.39
C SER A 10 14.45 -20.01 20.58
N THR A 11 14.26 -21.32 20.39
CA THR A 11 13.07 -21.88 19.77
C THR A 11 12.34 -22.75 20.79
N GLU A 12 11.06 -22.48 21.01
CA GLU A 12 10.24 -23.19 22.00
C GLU A 12 8.98 -23.75 21.35
N LEU A 13 8.74 -25.05 21.52
CA LEU A 13 7.51 -25.72 21.09
C LEU A 13 6.43 -25.54 22.17
N ASN A 14 5.25 -25.10 21.76
CA ASN A 14 4.06 -25.07 22.59
C ASN A 14 3.10 -26.19 22.17
N GLU A 15 3.23 -27.35 22.82
CA GLU A 15 2.43 -28.54 22.52
C GLU A 15 0.92 -28.30 22.66
N LYS A 16 0.49 -27.43 23.58
CA LYS A 16 -0.95 -27.17 23.84
C LYS A 16 -1.64 -26.49 22.67
N ASN A 17 -0.93 -25.59 21.99
CA ASN A 17 -1.47 -24.82 20.87
C ASN A 17 -0.98 -25.33 19.52
N SER A 18 -0.13 -26.37 19.51
CA SER A 18 0.58 -26.85 18.32
C SER A 18 1.28 -25.72 17.57
N THR A 19 1.94 -24.82 18.30
CA THR A 19 2.74 -23.71 17.75
C THR A 19 4.19 -23.81 18.15
N VAL A 20 5.06 -23.14 17.42
CA VAL A 20 6.50 -23.02 17.69
C VAL A 20 6.88 -21.55 17.67
N ARG A 21 7.67 -21.13 18.65
CA ARG A 21 8.06 -19.73 18.85
C ARG A 21 9.56 -19.54 18.81
N LEU A 22 10.02 -18.71 17.89
CA LEU A 22 11.38 -18.16 17.86
C LEU A 22 11.42 -16.87 18.68
N SER A 23 12.31 -16.76 19.65
CA SER A 23 12.46 -15.60 20.53
C SER A 23 13.89 -15.07 20.52
N PHE A 24 14.02 -13.75 20.41
CA PHE A 24 15.25 -13.01 20.59
C PHE A 24 15.21 -12.31 21.94
N SER A 25 16.13 -12.67 22.84
CA SER A 25 16.34 -11.96 24.10
C SER A 25 17.12 -10.68 23.84
N ILE A 26 16.55 -9.54 24.23
CA ILE A 26 17.07 -8.21 23.93
C ILE A 26 17.25 -7.39 25.21
N THR A 27 18.47 -6.90 25.42
CA THR A 27 18.80 -5.96 26.49
C THR A 27 18.90 -4.55 25.93
N THR A 28 18.26 -3.60 26.60
CA THR A 28 18.36 -2.17 26.27
C THR A 28 18.66 -1.36 27.53
N ALA A 29 18.92 -0.06 27.38
CA ALA A 29 19.03 0.85 28.53
C ALA A 29 17.75 0.87 29.41
N ASN A 30 16.59 0.47 28.86
CA ASN A 30 15.30 0.42 29.54
C ASN A 30 14.98 -0.99 30.09
N GLY A 31 15.99 -1.85 30.22
CA GLY A 31 15.88 -3.22 30.70
C GLY A 31 15.68 -4.26 29.61
N ASN A 32 15.35 -5.47 30.06
CA ASN A 32 15.24 -6.65 29.21
C ASN A 32 13.85 -6.74 28.55
N THR A 33 13.83 -7.33 27.36
CA THR A 33 12.62 -7.58 26.58
C THR A 33 12.87 -8.73 25.61
N ASN A 34 11.79 -9.33 25.11
CA ASN A 34 11.89 -10.30 24.02
C ASN A 34 11.18 -9.77 22.77
N LEU A 35 11.74 -10.05 21.60
CA LEU A 35 11.05 -9.99 20.32
C LEU A 35 10.81 -11.42 19.86
N TRP A 36 9.55 -11.81 19.61
CA TRP A 36 9.22 -13.18 19.24
C TRP A 36 8.40 -13.26 17.96
N PHE A 37 8.52 -14.41 17.30
CA PHE A 37 7.79 -14.80 16.11
C PHE A 37 7.26 -16.21 16.33
N GLU A 38 5.97 -16.43 16.10
CA GLU A 38 5.30 -17.70 16.38
C GLU A 38 4.55 -18.17 15.14
N THR A 39 4.70 -19.44 14.80
CA THR A 39 4.00 -20.08 13.68
C THR A 39 3.47 -21.45 14.11
N ASP A 40 2.72 -22.11 13.23
CA ASP A 40 2.21 -23.45 13.48
C ASP A 40 3.37 -24.45 13.55
N ALA A 41 3.30 -25.44 14.44
CA ALA A 41 4.41 -26.35 14.73
C ALA A 41 4.86 -27.18 13.50
N GLU A 42 3.97 -27.38 12.53
CA GLU A 42 4.32 -28.02 11.25
C GLU A 42 5.36 -27.24 10.43
N PHE A 43 5.54 -25.94 10.71
CA PHE A 43 6.54 -25.08 10.06
C PHE A 43 7.79 -24.85 10.91
N ALA A 44 8.02 -25.63 11.98
CA ALA A 44 9.19 -25.47 12.85
C ALA A 44 10.53 -25.51 12.09
N ASP A 45 10.66 -26.42 11.12
CA ASP A 45 11.88 -26.58 10.32
C ASP A 45 12.16 -25.40 9.38
N THR A 46 11.19 -24.49 9.22
CA THR A 46 11.37 -23.26 8.42
C THR A 46 12.10 -22.16 9.18
N LEU A 47 12.15 -22.25 10.52
CA LEU A 47 12.65 -21.19 11.41
C LEU A 47 14.19 -21.10 11.41
N ALA A 48 14.73 -19.96 11.01
CA ALA A 48 16.16 -19.67 11.12
C ALA A 48 16.52 -19.20 12.53
N ASP A 49 17.02 -20.13 13.33
CA ASP A 49 17.38 -19.99 14.74
C ASP A 49 18.90 -19.94 15.02
N ASP A 50 19.72 -19.82 13.97
CA ASP A 50 21.18 -19.74 14.04
C ASP A 50 21.73 -18.31 13.86
N ARG A 51 20.86 -17.33 13.58
CA ARG A 51 21.27 -15.96 13.21
C ARG A 51 20.28 -14.88 13.64
N CYS A 52 20.77 -13.65 13.80
CA CYS A 52 19.99 -12.50 14.27
C CYS A 52 19.38 -11.61 13.18
N ASP A 53 19.39 -12.04 11.91
CA ASP A 53 18.90 -11.26 10.76
C ASP A 53 17.55 -10.58 11.00
N ALA A 54 16.54 -11.38 11.39
CA ALA A 54 15.19 -10.93 11.64
C ALA A 54 15.14 -9.88 12.76
N ALA A 55 15.86 -10.10 13.87
CA ALA A 55 15.88 -9.17 14.98
C ALA A 55 16.54 -7.84 14.59
N VAL A 56 17.70 -7.87 13.93
CA VAL A 56 18.42 -6.67 13.51
C VAL A 56 17.56 -5.82 12.57
N VAL A 57 16.97 -6.43 11.54
CA VAL A 57 16.09 -5.71 10.59
C VAL A 57 14.83 -5.19 11.27
N ALA A 58 14.23 -5.97 12.17
CA ALA A 58 13.04 -5.56 12.91
C ALA A 58 13.29 -4.35 13.82
N VAL A 59 14.47 -4.23 14.46
CA VAL A 59 14.75 -3.13 15.39
C VAL A 59 15.40 -1.91 14.73
N LEU A 60 15.96 -2.05 13.53
CA LEU A 60 16.71 -0.99 12.84
C LEU A 60 16.02 0.39 12.82
N PRO A 61 14.76 0.53 12.38
CA PRO A 61 14.13 1.85 12.36
C PRO A 61 13.81 2.37 13.77
N MET A 62 13.64 1.49 14.77
CA MET A 62 13.45 1.91 16.16
C MET A 62 14.75 2.48 16.73
N VAL A 63 15.87 1.77 16.57
CA VAL A 63 17.16 2.19 17.15
C VAL A 63 17.62 3.54 16.58
N LEU A 64 17.44 3.77 15.28
CA LEU A 64 17.77 5.03 14.61
C LEU A 64 16.90 6.20 15.09
N ARG A 65 15.61 5.96 15.32
CA ARG A 65 14.66 6.99 15.79
C ARG A 65 14.79 7.29 17.27
N GLU A 66 15.40 6.41 18.05
CA GLU A 66 15.62 6.59 19.48
C GLU A 66 17.07 6.94 19.84
N GLY A 67 17.92 7.19 18.84
CA GLY A 67 19.28 7.69 19.06
C GLY A 67 20.22 6.64 19.64
N TYR A 68 20.00 5.36 19.33
CA TYR A 68 20.94 4.30 19.65
C TYR A 68 22.14 4.35 18.71
N GLU A 69 23.31 4.02 19.23
CA GLU A 69 24.60 4.13 18.53
C GLU A 69 25.22 2.76 18.23
N VAL A 70 24.76 1.70 18.90
CA VAL A 70 25.28 0.34 18.73
C VAL A 70 24.14 -0.69 18.77
N ILE A 71 24.11 -1.58 17.77
CA ILE A 71 23.47 -2.89 17.90
C ILE A 71 24.59 -3.91 18.12
N GLU A 72 24.54 -4.63 19.23
CA GLU A 72 25.45 -5.73 19.53
C GLU A 72 24.68 -7.06 19.56
N SER A 73 25.32 -8.16 19.18
CA SER A 73 24.73 -9.49 19.33
C SER A 73 25.77 -10.55 19.60
N HIS A 74 25.41 -11.51 20.47
CA HIS A 74 26.14 -12.77 20.64
C HIS A 74 25.71 -13.86 19.64
N VAL A 75 24.72 -13.55 18.79
CA VAL A 75 24.21 -14.42 17.72
C VAL A 75 24.69 -13.82 16.40
N PRO A 76 25.26 -14.62 15.48
CA PRO A 76 25.82 -14.06 14.26
C PRO A 76 24.73 -13.51 13.33
N ILE A 77 25.12 -12.66 12.39
CA ILE A 77 24.27 -12.12 11.32
C ILE A 77 24.74 -12.63 9.95
N SER A 78 23.84 -12.79 9.00
CA SER A 78 24.21 -13.13 7.62
C SER A 78 25.19 -12.11 7.04
N GLN A 79 26.32 -12.59 6.49
CA GLN A 79 27.40 -11.76 5.97
C GLN A 79 26.93 -10.74 4.91
N LYS A 80 26.08 -11.17 3.97
CA LYS A 80 25.50 -10.28 2.93
C LYS A 80 24.65 -9.17 3.55
N LEU A 81 23.82 -9.51 4.55
CA LEU A 81 22.98 -8.54 5.24
C LEU A 81 23.84 -7.54 6.04
N TYR A 82 24.84 -8.03 6.77
CA TYR A 82 25.79 -7.17 7.50
C TYR A 82 26.46 -6.15 6.59
N PHE A 83 27.01 -6.62 5.46
CA PHE A 83 27.62 -5.75 4.45
C PHE A 83 26.61 -4.71 3.92
N ASN A 84 25.42 -5.15 3.50
CA ASN A 84 24.41 -4.24 2.97
C ASN A 84 23.96 -3.19 3.99
N LEU A 85 23.74 -3.60 5.24
CA LEU A 85 23.34 -2.68 6.31
C LEU A 85 24.43 -1.65 6.57
N ARG A 86 25.69 -2.06 6.72
CA ARG A 86 26.80 -1.15 7.00
C ARG A 86 27.14 -0.22 5.84
N CYS A 87 27.16 -0.74 4.62
CA CYS A 87 27.68 -0.02 3.46
C CYS A 87 26.61 0.76 2.69
N HIS A 88 25.35 0.32 2.71
CA HIS A 88 24.31 0.88 1.86
C HIS A 88 23.11 1.44 2.64
N VAL A 89 22.60 0.73 3.65
CA VAL A 89 21.35 1.12 4.32
C VAL A 89 21.58 2.15 5.42
N ILE A 90 22.37 1.81 6.45
CA ILE A 90 22.56 2.65 7.64
C ILE A 90 23.09 4.05 7.29
N PRO A 91 24.11 4.22 6.42
CA PRO A 91 24.61 5.55 6.08
C PRO A 91 23.54 6.48 5.51
N GLN A 92 22.62 5.95 4.70
CA GLN A 92 21.53 6.75 4.11
C GLN A 92 20.44 7.08 5.14
N LEU A 93 20.15 6.15 6.07
CA LEU A 93 19.17 6.39 7.11
C LEU A 93 19.67 7.39 8.16
N LEU A 94 20.96 7.41 8.49
CA LEU A 94 21.55 8.35 9.45
C LEU A 94 21.40 9.82 9.04
N ILE A 95 21.40 10.09 7.73
CA ILE A 95 21.21 11.45 7.18
C ILE A 95 19.75 11.76 6.84
N SER A 96 18.82 10.82 7.08
CA SER A 96 17.42 10.98 6.71
C SER A 96 16.62 11.74 7.78
N PRO A 97 15.56 12.48 7.39
CA PRO A 97 14.65 13.10 8.35
C PRO A 97 14.06 12.07 9.32
N GLY A 98 13.96 12.43 10.60
CA GLY A 98 13.43 11.56 11.65
C GLY A 98 14.46 10.64 12.32
N CYS A 99 15.70 10.58 11.82
CA CYS A 99 16.80 9.93 12.52
C CYS A 99 17.27 10.78 13.71
N LYS A 100 17.40 10.16 14.89
CA LYS A 100 18.00 10.79 16.08
C LYS A 100 19.44 10.31 16.32
N SER A 101 19.82 9.18 15.74
CA SER A 101 21.19 8.64 15.83
C SER A 101 22.16 9.44 14.96
N THR A 102 23.32 9.76 15.51
CA THR A 102 24.43 10.40 14.77
C THR A 102 25.39 9.37 14.16
N SER A 103 25.44 8.17 14.73
CA SER A 103 26.14 7.01 14.21
C SER A 103 25.38 5.74 14.61
N LEU A 104 25.64 4.63 13.92
CA LEU A 104 25.13 3.32 14.29
C LEU A 104 26.15 2.25 13.85
N ASP A 105 26.79 1.59 14.82
CA ASP A 105 27.71 0.48 14.57
C ASP A 105 27.04 -0.87 14.83
N LEU A 106 27.48 -1.89 14.09
CA LEU A 106 27.00 -3.27 14.20
C LEU A 106 28.14 -4.15 14.74
N LYS A 107 27.96 -4.64 15.97
CA LYS A 107 28.96 -5.45 16.70
C LYS A 107 28.46 -6.88 16.90
N MET A 108 28.69 -7.73 15.92
CA MET A 108 28.40 -9.15 16.00
C MET A 108 29.24 -9.89 14.96
N ASP A 109 29.44 -11.18 15.18
CA ASP A 109 30.06 -12.06 14.20
C ASP A 109 29.15 -12.23 12.97
N THR A 110 29.77 -12.56 11.83
CA THR A 110 29.04 -12.85 10.60
C THR A 110 29.05 -14.34 10.29
N THR A 111 28.00 -14.84 9.65
CA THR A 111 27.94 -16.19 9.07
C THR A 111 27.60 -16.14 7.58
N ASP A 112 28.17 -17.06 6.82
CA ASP A 112 27.87 -17.35 5.42
C ASP A 112 27.14 -18.69 5.23
N THR A 113 26.72 -19.34 6.34
CA THR A 113 25.99 -20.62 6.30
C THR A 113 24.73 -20.50 5.45
N THR A 114 24.60 -21.38 4.47
CA THR A 114 23.47 -21.42 3.53
C THR A 114 22.53 -22.61 3.79
N PHE A 115 21.22 -22.38 3.64
CA PHE A 115 20.15 -23.38 3.76
C PHE A 115 19.67 -23.90 2.40
N ARG A 116 19.99 -23.19 1.31
CA ARG A 116 19.54 -23.49 -0.07
C ARG A 116 18.02 -23.71 -0.18
N PRO A 117 17.19 -22.80 0.34
CA PRO A 117 15.74 -22.91 0.25
C PRO A 117 15.26 -22.86 -1.22
N ALA A 118 14.23 -23.65 -1.53
CA ALA A 118 13.58 -23.65 -2.85
C ALA A 118 12.28 -22.82 -2.89
N GLY A 119 11.74 -22.43 -1.73
CA GLY A 119 10.48 -21.73 -1.65
C GLY A 119 10.57 -20.28 -2.15
N VAL A 120 9.55 -19.86 -2.87
CA VAL A 120 9.29 -18.46 -3.25
C VAL A 120 8.04 -17.99 -2.51
N GLY A 121 8.22 -17.02 -1.63
CA GLY A 121 7.20 -16.49 -0.73
C GLY A 121 6.62 -15.15 -1.19
N CYS A 122 5.36 -14.90 -0.84
CA CYS A 122 4.72 -13.60 -0.95
C CYS A 122 3.71 -13.41 0.19
N GLY A 123 3.59 -12.19 0.70
CA GLY A 123 2.53 -11.83 1.66
C GLY A 123 1.15 -11.81 0.98
N MET A 124 0.16 -12.50 1.56
CA MET A 124 -1.20 -12.54 1.02
C MET A 124 -2.21 -11.87 1.95
N SER A 125 -2.46 -10.59 1.71
CA SER A 125 -3.47 -9.82 2.45
C SER A 125 -4.88 -9.87 1.84
N LEU A 126 -5.03 -10.51 0.67
CA LEU A 126 -6.19 -10.43 -0.21
C LEU A 126 -6.53 -8.99 -0.68
N GLY A 127 -5.61 -8.04 -0.51
CA GLY A 127 -5.73 -6.68 -1.03
C GLY A 127 -5.26 -6.55 -2.49
N ILE A 128 -5.46 -5.37 -3.07
CA ILE A 128 -5.03 -5.05 -4.44
C ILE A 128 -3.55 -5.33 -4.67
N ASP A 129 -2.68 -4.90 -3.75
CA ASP A 129 -1.23 -5.03 -3.94
C ASP A 129 -0.77 -6.50 -3.89
N SER A 130 -1.34 -7.34 -3.00
CA SER A 130 -1.00 -8.76 -2.93
C SER A 130 -1.60 -9.58 -4.08
N PHE A 131 -2.82 -9.26 -4.53
CA PHE A 131 -3.37 -9.88 -5.74
C PHE A 131 -2.62 -9.48 -7.01
N ALA A 132 -2.13 -8.24 -7.11
CA ALA A 132 -1.30 -7.83 -8.24
C ALA A 132 0.04 -8.58 -8.26
N THR A 133 0.64 -8.83 -7.09
CA THR A 133 1.84 -9.68 -6.97
C THR A 133 1.54 -11.13 -7.39
N LEU A 134 0.40 -11.67 -6.98
CA LEU A 134 -0.04 -13.00 -7.41
C LEU A 134 -0.36 -13.06 -8.92
N ALA A 135 -0.87 -11.99 -9.51
CA ALA A 135 -1.06 -11.92 -10.96
C ALA A 135 0.27 -11.92 -11.72
N GLU A 136 1.31 -11.32 -11.13
CA GLU A 136 2.64 -11.20 -11.74
C GLU A 136 3.46 -12.50 -11.61
N PHE A 137 3.43 -13.13 -10.44
CA PHE A 137 4.28 -14.26 -10.09
C PHE A 137 3.50 -15.53 -9.70
N GLY A 138 2.21 -15.59 -10.04
CA GLY A 138 1.37 -16.78 -9.83
C GLY A 138 1.67 -17.91 -10.82
N PRO A 139 0.77 -18.90 -10.94
CA PRO A 139 0.99 -20.12 -11.73
C PRO A 139 1.25 -19.86 -13.21
N ASP A 140 0.69 -18.78 -13.75
CA ASP A 140 0.81 -18.40 -15.17
C ASP A 140 1.94 -17.39 -15.42
N THR A 141 2.89 -17.24 -14.49
CA THR A 141 3.99 -16.29 -14.63
C THR A 141 4.91 -16.61 -15.81
N GLU A 142 5.41 -15.57 -16.48
CA GLU A 142 6.44 -15.70 -17.52
C GLU A 142 7.85 -16.01 -16.94
N PHE A 143 7.98 -16.02 -15.61
CA PHE A 143 9.24 -16.23 -14.88
C PHE A 143 9.16 -17.46 -13.96
N PRO A 144 9.34 -18.70 -14.47
CA PRO A 144 9.18 -19.91 -13.66
C PRO A 144 10.03 -19.96 -12.38
N GLY A 145 11.26 -19.41 -12.42
CA GLY A 145 12.14 -19.33 -11.24
C GLY A 145 11.69 -18.33 -10.17
N ALA A 146 10.73 -17.47 -10.49
CA ALA A 146 10.15 -16.48 -9.59
C ALA A 146 8.71 -16.82 -9.20
N GLN A 147 8.19 -17.99 -9.61
CA GLN A 147 6.81 -18.40 -9.34
C GLN A 147 6.59 -18.61 -7.84
N ILE A 148 5.53 -17.99 -7.31
CA ILE A 148 5.11 -18.10 -5.92
C ILE A 148 4.71 -19.54 -5.61
N THR A 149 5.29 -20.08 -4.54
CA THR A 149 5.03 -21.43 -4.03
C THR A 149 4.42 -21.41 -2.64
N HIS A 150 4.67 -20.36 -1.86
CA HIS A 150 4.18 -20.21 -0.50
C HIS A 150 3.52 -18.84 -0.33
N LEU A 151 2.34 -18.83 0.30
CA LEU A 151 1.73 -17.61 0.79
C LEU A 151 2.09 -17.41 2.25
N THR A 152 2.25 -16.16 2.67
CA THR A 152 2.50 -15.82 4.06
C THR A 152 1.48 -14.81 4.58
N TYR A 153 1.22 -14.85 5.89
CA TYR A 153 0.37 -13.87 6.55
C TYR A 153 0.92 -13.48 7.92
N PHE A 154 1.22 -12.20 8.10
CA PHE A 154 2.01 -11.74 9.25
C PHE A 154 1.23 -10.80 10.16
N ASN A 155 1.11 -11.16 11.45
CA ASN A 155 0.63 -10.25 12.49
C ASN A 155 1.79 -9.43 13.06
N VAL A 156 2.22 -8.42 12.31
CA VAL A 156 3.29 -7.50 12.74
C VAL A 156 2.82 -6.04 12.88
N GLY A 157 1.53 -5.87 13.16
CA GLY A 157 0.91 -4.58 13.47
C GLY A 157 0.08 -3.95 12.35
N ALA A 158 -0.15 -4.66 11.25
CA ALA A 158 -1.02 -4.22 10.15
C ALA A 158 -2.50 -4.12 10.58
N HIS A 159 -2.95 -4.97 11.50
CA HIS A 159 -4.35 -5.10 11.93
C HIS A 159 -4.76 -4.05 12.97
N HIS A 160 -4.32 -2.80 12.80
CA HIS A 160 -4.54 -1.74 13.80
C HIS A 160 -5.97 -1.19 13.85
N GLY A 161 -6.81 -1.50 12.86
CA GLY A 161 -8.23 -1.14 12.90
C GLY A 161 -8.52 0.34 12.72
N TYR A 162 -7.60 1.14 12.21
CA TYR A 162 -7.78 2.59 12.08
C TYR A 162 -7.91 3.00 10.62
N ASP A 163 -8.91 3.82 10.31
CA ASP A 163 -9.03 4.56 9.06
C ASP A 163 -9.20 6.05 9.39
N TRP A 164 -8.56 6.92 8.63
CA TRP A 164 -8.58 8.35 8.94
C TRP A 164 -9.98 8.98 8.80
N ARG A 165 -10.88 8.40 8.00
CA ARG A 165 -12.25 8.89 7.79
C ARG A 165 -13.22 8.31 8.82
N LEU A 166 -13.08 7.03 9.13
CA LEU A 166 -14.01 6.29 9.98
C LEU A 166 -13.56 6.24 11.44
N GLY A 167 -12.30 6.57 11.73
CA GLY A 167 -11.70 6.43 13.05
C GLY A 167 -11.31 4.97 13.35
N GLN A 168 -11.40 4.63 14.63
CA GLN A 168 -11.02 3.32 15.15
C GLN A 168 -12.17 2.31 14.98
N SER A 169 -11.83 1.08 14.61
CA SER A 169 -12.74 -0.05 14.53
C SER A 169 -13.26 -0.43 15.92
N ASN A 170 -14.48 -0.96 15.96
CA ASN A 170 -15.04 -1.62 17.14
C ASN A 170 -14.38 -2.98 17.42
N LEU A 171 -13.60 -3.51 16.47
CA LEU A 171 -12.84 -4.74 16.64
C LEU A 171 -11.45 -4.44 17.18
N THR A 172 -10.98 -5.31 18.08
CA THR A 172 -9.58 -5.30 18.52
C THR A 172 -8.66 -5.77 17.38
N SER A 173 -7.37 -5.42 17.47
CA SER A 173 -6.38 -5.86 16.49
C SER A 173 -6.29 -7.40 16.37
N ARG A 174 -6.52 -8.11 17.48
CA ARG A 174 -6.54 -9.58 17.50
C ARG A 174 -7.76 -10.14 16.77
N GLN A 175 -8.94 -9.56 16.97
CA GLN A 175 -10.15 -9.96 16.25
C GLN A 175 -10.03 -9.70 14.74
N LEU A 176 -9.46 -8.57 14.36
CA LEU A 176 -9.17 -8.25 12.96
C LEU A 176 -8.20 -9.26 12.35
N TYR A 177 -7.06 -9.51 13.00
CA TYR A 177 -6.09 -10.50 12.53
C TYR A 177 -6.72 -11.88 12.36
N ASN A 178 -7.40 -12.41 13.39
CA ASN A 178 -7.96 -13.76 13.35
C ASN A 178 -9.04 -13.89 12.25
N GLY A 179 -9.94 -12.92 12.14
CA GLY A 179 -11.00 -12.97 11.13
C GLY A 179 -10.48 -12.80 9.71
N GLN A 180 -9.48 -11.95 9.50
CA GLN A 180 -8.87 -11.76 8.19
C GLN A 180 -8.00 -12.97 7.80
N LEU A 181 -7.24 -13.54 8.74
CA LEU A 181 -6.46 -14.77 8.52
C LEU A 181 -7.36 -15.93 8.07
N GLU A 182 -8.56 -16.07 8.62
CA GLU A 182 -9.49 -17.13 8.19
C GLU A 182 -9.88 -16.99 6.71
N LYS A 183 -10.04 -15.76 6.21
CA LYS A 183 -10.27 -15.52 4.78
C LYS A 183 -9.05 -15.91 3.95
N VAL A 184 -7.84 -15.61 4.43
CA VAL A 184 -6.59 -16.00 3.75
C VAL A 184 -6.43 -17.52 3.75
N ARG A 185 -6.76 -18.22 4.84
CA ARG A 185 -6.75 -19.68 4.93
C ARG A 185 -7.70 -20.31 3.92
N ARG A 186 -8.92 -19.79 3.82
CA ARG A 186 -9.88 -20.23 2.80
C ARG A 186 -9.36 -20.04 1.39
N PHE A 187 -8.81 -18.87 1.09
CA PHE A 187 -8.21 -18.58 -0.22
C PHE A 187 -7.05 -19.55 -0.53
N ALA A 188 -6.09 -19.67 0.39
CA ALA A 188 -4.92 -20.51 0.20
C ALA A 188 -5.32 -21.98 -0.02
N LYS A 189 -6.29 -22.49 0.76
CA LYS A 189 -6.84 -23.83 0.58
C LYS A 189 -7.54 -24.01 -0.77
N GLU A 190 -8.37 -23.05 -1.18
CA GLU A 190 -9.14 -23.14 -2.43
C GLU A 190 -8.23 -23.13 -3.67
N PHE A 191 -7.15 -22.34 -3.63
CA PHE A 191 -6.21 -22.20 -4.75
C PHE A 191 -4.92 -23.02 -4.58
N GLY A 192 -4.85 -23.92 -3.61
CA GLY A 192 -3.78 -24.90 -3.47
C GLY A 192 -2.42 -24.34 -3.01
N TYR A 193 -2.40 -23.26 -2.23
CA TYR A 193 -1.16 -22.71 -1.68
C TYR A 193 -0.92 -23.17 -0.23
N PRO A 194 0.30 -23.64 0.11
CA PRO A 194 0.78 -23.62 1.49
C PRO A 194 0.71 -22.20 2.06
N LEU A 195 0.12 -22.05 3.24
CA LEU A 195 0.02 -20.78 3.95
C LEU A 195 0.80 -20.86 5.26
N ILE A 196 1.82 -20.02 5.40
CA ILE A 196 2.57 -19.86 6.65
C ILE A 196 2.11 -18.57 7.32
N SER A 197 1.37 -18.69 8.41
CA SER A 197 1.05 -17.53 9.25
C SER A 197 2.08 -17.34 10.35
N VAL A 198 2.48 -16.10 10.61
CA VAL A 198 3.42 -15.75 11.68
C VAL A 198 2.82 -14.66 12.56
N ASP A 199 2.63 -14.97 13.84
CA ASP A 199 2.26 -14.02 14.88
C ASP A 199 3.51 -13.43 15.55
N SER A 200 3.44 -12.19 16.03
CA SER A 200 4.56 -11.54 16.71
C SER A 200 4.10 -10.47 17.69
N ASN A 201 4.86 -10.27 18.77
CA ASN A 201 4.71 -9.09 19.63
C ASN A 201 5.27 -7.80 19.01
N MET A 202 5.70 -7.78 17.75
CA MET A 202 6.38 -6.64 17.14
C MET A 202 5.61 -5.31 17.26
N ALA A 203 4.27 -5.33 17.14
CA ALA A 203 3.45 -4.14 17.38
C ALA A 203 3.62 -3.58 18.80
N ASN A 204 3.58 -4.45 19.81
CA ASN A 204 3.76 -4.10 21.22
C ASN A 204 5.22 -3.71 21.50
N PHE A 205 6.18 -4.39 20.87
CA PHE A 205 7.60 -4.07 20.95
C PHE A 205 7.82 -2.61 20.53
N TYR A 206 7.36 -2.22 19.34
CA TYR A 206 7.48 -0.82 18.89
C TYR A 206 6.70 0.16 19.76
N HIS A 207 5.51 -0.21 20.24
CA HIS A 207 4.76 0.64 21.17
C HIS A 207 5.55 0.95 22.44
N ARG A 208 6.27 -0.04 23.00
CA ARG A 208 7.11 0.13 24.18
C ARG A 208 8.21 1.19 23.99
N PHE A 209 8.80 1.27 22.79
CA PHE A 209 9.91 2.19 22.50
C PHE A 209 9.46 3.54 21.93
N LEU A 210 8.42 3.57 21.11
CA LEU A 210 8.00 4.76 20.35
C LEU A 210 6.66 5.33 20.80
N GLY A 211 6.02 4.78 21.84
CA GLY A 211 4.71 5.18 22.36
C GLY A 211 3.52 4.89 21.44
N ARG A 212 3.76 4.25 20.28
CA ARG A 212 2.75 3.83 19.29
C ARG A 212 3.34 2.76 18.38
N SER A 213 2.48 1.96 17.75
CA SER A 213 2.94 0.88 16.84
C SER A 213 3.71 1.41 15.63
N GLN A 214 3.40 2.56 15.03
CA GLN A 214 4.19 3.12 13.90
C GLN A 214 4.27 2.21 12.65
N PHE A 215 3.25 1.38 12.40
CA PHE A 215 3.27 0.43 11.28
C PHE A 215 3.52 1.12 9.92
N TYR A 216 2.86 2.26 9.67
CA TYR A 216 3.00 3.03 8.42
C TYR A 216 4.45 3.33 8.03
N VAL A 217 5.32 3.64 8.99
CA VAL A 217 6.71 4.03 8.73
C VAL A 217 7.72 2.87 8.92
N THR A 218 7.24 1.66 9.25
CA THR A 218 8.11 0.52 9.58
C THR A 218 7.74 -0.79 8.88
N HIS A 219 6.58 -0.87 8.22
CA HIS A 219 6.00 -2.11 7.70
C HIS A 219 6.93 -2.93 6.80
N THR A 220 7.73 -2.33 5.91
CA THR A 220 8.70 -3.08 5.08
C THR A 220 9.73 -3.81 5.94
N TYR A 221 10.34 -3.14 6.93
CA TYR A 221 11.29 -3.78 7.86
C TYR A 221 10.64 -4.93 8.62
N ARG A 222 9.40 -4.73 9.10
CA ARG A 222 8.68 -5.76 9.87
C ARG A 222 8.38 -7.00 9.06
N ASN A 223 7.83 -6.80 7.87
CA ASN A 223 7.43 -7.89 6.99
C ASN A 223 8.66 -8.66 6.49
N ILE A 224 9.74 -7.96 6.12
CA ILE A 224 10.97 -8.62 5.68
C ILE A 224 11.70 -9.31 6.83
N ALA A 225 11.76 -8.70 8.02
CA ALA A 225 12.25 -9.39 9.21
C ALA A 225 11.45 -10.67 9.51
N THR A 226 10.13 -10.65 9.33
CA THR A 226 9.28 -11.83 9.53
C THR A 226 9.51 -12.87 8.43
N ALA A 227 9.71 -12.45 7.18
CA ALA A 227 10.10 -13.36 6.10
C ALA A 227 11.47 -14.01 6.35
N MET A 228 12.43 -13.28 6.92
CA MET A 228 13.76 -13.80 7.30
C MET A 228 13.69 -14.87 8.38
N VAL A 229 12.65 -14.88 9.21
CA VAL A 229 12.43 -16.00 10.15
C VAL A 229 12.24 -17.30 9.39
N LEU A 230 11.63 -17.26 8.20
CA LEU A 230 11.30 -18.42 7.37
C LEU A 230 12.40 -18.78 6.35
N GLN A 231 13.60 -18.20 6.46
CA GLN A 231 14.64 -18.30 5.42
C GLN A 231 15.29 -19.69 5.27
N ARG A 232 14.93 -20.69 6.10
CA ARG A 232 15.28 -22.10 5.84
C ARG A 232 14.42 -22.72 4.73
N ALA A 233 13.20 -22.20 4.51
CA ALA A 233 12.27 -22.69 3.51
C ALA A 233 12.05 -21.72 2.34
N ILE A 234 12.11 -20.40 2.60
CA ILE A 234 11.87 -19.35 1.60
C ILE A 234 13.19 -18.69 1.17
N GLY A 235 13.54 -18.88 -0.11
CA GLY A 235 14.75 -18.37 -0.75
C GLY A 235 14.58 -17.08 -1.55
N ALA A 236 13.37 -16.83 -2.03
CA ALA A 236 13.02 -15.57 -2.67
C ALA A 236 11.70 -15.06 -2.07
N TYR A 237 11.62 -13.76 -1.82
CA TYR A 237 10.44 -13.12 -1.26
C TYR A 237 10.00 -11.94 -2.10
N HIS A 238 8.82 -12.08 -2.69
CA HIS A 238 8.16 -11.06 -3.48
C HIS A 238 7.36 -10.13 -2.55
N TYR A 239 7.87 -8.93 -2.34
CA TYR A 239 7.21 -7.92 -1.53
C TYR A 239 6.27 -7.06 -2.40
N SER A 240 4.99 -7.06 -2.04
CA SER A 240 3.94 -6.30 -2.72
C SER A 240 4.09 -4.79 -2.50
N ALA A 241 4.91 -4.15 -3.32
CA ALA A 241 5.22 -2.73 -3.16
C ALA A 241 4.01 -1.83 -3.47
N ALA A 242 3.85 -0.77 -2.69
CA ALA A 242 2.70 0.14 -2.79
C ALA A 242 2.96 1.31 -3.76
N PHE A 243 4.13 1.96 -3.66
CA PHE A 243 4.49 3.18 -4.40
C PHE A 243 5.57 2.93 -5.45
N ASN A 244 5.62 3.82 -6.44
CA ASN A 244 6.65 3.87 -7.46
C ASN A 244 7.78 4.84 -7.09
N LEU A 245 8.90 4.78 -7.83
CA LEU A 245 10.09 5.60 -7.56
C LEU A 245 9.97 7.07 -8.01
N ASP A 246 8.90 7.44 -8.71
CA ASP A 246 8.55 8.84 -8.96
C ASP A 246 8.09 9.57 -7.68
N ASP A 247 7.74 8.82 -6.63
CA ASP A 247 7.48 9.30 -5.27
C ASP A 247 8.64 8.97 -4.29
N PHE A 248 9.87 8.81 -4.79
CA PHE A 248 11.01 8.41 -3.97
C PHE A 248 11.38 9.46 -2.91
N ALA A 249 11.37 9.05 -1.64
CA ALA A 249 11.85 9.85 -0.51
C ALA A 249 12.28 8.96 0.65
N ILE A 250 13.52 9.11 1.13
CA ILE A 250 13.99 8.45 2.35
C ILE A 250 13.66 9.34 3.55
N SER A 251 12.83 8.84 4.46
CA SER A 251 12.51 9.49 5.74
C SER A 251 12.03 8.46 6.75
N LEU A 252 12.53 8.55 7.99
CA LEU A 252 12.07 7.72 9.11
C LEU A 252 10.77 8.25 9.77
N ASP A 253 10.35 9.45 9.40
CA ASP A 253 9.04 10.01 9.76
C ASP A 253 7.99 9.88 8.64
N GLY A 254 8.45 9.60 7.41
CA GLY A 254 7.61 9.32 6.23
C GLY A 254 7.29 7.83 6.07
N SER A 255 6.47 7.50 5.06
CA SER A 255 6.18 6.10 4.74
C SER A 255 7.46 5.39 4.30
N VAL A 256 7.74 4.21 4.87
CA VAL A 256 8.84 3.37 4.36
C VAL A 256 8.58 2.93 2.91
N ALA A 257 7.32 2.91 2.48
CA ALA A 257 6.96 2.53 1.13
C ALA A 257 7.46 3.52 0.05
N ASN A 258 7.85 4.76 0.42
CA ASN A 258 8.45 5.71 -0.51
C ASN A 258 9.88 5.31 -0.94
N TYR A 259 10.57 4.47 -0.19
CA TYR A 259 11.93 4.05 -0.52
C TYR A 259 12.12 2.53 -0.46
N GLU A 260 11.04 1.76 -0.27
CA GLU A 260 11.12 0.31 -0.12
C GLU A 260 11.69 -0.39 -1.35
N LYS A 261 11.43 0.11 -2.57
CA LYS A 261 12.00 -0.46 -3.81
C LYS A 261 13.53 -0.36 -3.84
N TRP A 262 14.12 0.64 -3.20
CA TRP A 262 15.57 0.74 -2.98
C TRP A 262 16.02 -0.12 -1.80
N LEU A 263 15.26 -0.13 -0.70
CA LEU A 263 15.61 -0.85 0.52
C LEU A 263 15.62 -2.37 0.33
N LEU A 264 14.63 -2.93 -0.37
CA LEU A 264 14.36 -4.37 -0.44
C LEU A 264 15.58 -5.19 -0.89
N PRO A 265 16.26 -4.89 -2.02
CA PRO A 265 17.46 -5.64 -2.41
C PRO A 265 18.55 -5.66 -1.34
N HIS A 266 18.71 -4.56 -0.60
CA HIS A 266 19.69 -4.43 0.47
C HIS A 266 19.30 -5.15 1.77
N LEU A 267 18.05 -5.56 1.92
CA LEU A 267 17.63 -6.45 3.00
C LEU A 267 17.85 -7.94 2.67
N SER A 268 18.36 -8.28 1.48
CA SER A 268 18.63 -9.69 1.14
C SER A 268 19.77 -10.28 1.99
N THR A 269 19.66 -11.58 2.29
CA THR A 269 20.68 -12.38 2.97
C THR A 269 21.35 -13.36 2.00
N GLY A 270 22.26 -14.20 2.49
CA GLY A 270 22.79 -15.33 1.71
C GLY A 270 21.76 -16.44 1.46
N ASN A 271 20.61 -16.41 2.14
CA ASN A 271 19.56 -17.43 2.06
C ASN A 271 18.24 -16.92 1.52
N ILE A 272 17.88 -15.65 1.73
CA ILE A 272 16.65 -15.07 1.22
C ILE A 272 16.92 -13.80 0.41
N GLU A 273 16.44 -13.78 -0.82
CA GLU A 273 16.49 -12.61 -1.70
C GLU A 273 15.15 -11.86 -1.66
N CYS A 274 15.22 -10.55 -1.43
CA CYS A 274 14.03 -9.71 -1.29
C CYS A 274 13.80 -8.91 -2.57
N TYR A 275 12.69 -9.19 -3.24
CA TYR A 275 12.30 -8.56 -4.49
C TYR A 275 11.15 -7.57 -4.28
N SER A 276 11.16 -6.48 -5.05
CA SER A 276 9.99 -5.61 -5.18
C SER A 276 9.11 -6.12 -6.33
N SER A 277 7.87 -6.48 -6.02
CA SER A 277 6.84 -6.78 -7.01
C SER A 277 6.03 -5.53 -7.38
N ASN A 278 5.02 -5.72 -8.24
CA ASN A 278 4.11 -4.66 -8.68
C ASN A 278 4.78 -3.59 -9.56
N ARG A 279 5.70 -4.01 -10.44
CA ARG A 279 6.43 -3.21 -11.46
C ARG A 279 6.45 -1.69 -11.23
N ALA A 280 6.01 -0.92 -12.22
CA ALA A 280 5.81 0.53 -12.13
C ALA A 280 4.31 0.88 -12.13
N TRP A 281 3.47 -0.03 -11.62
CA TRP A 281 2.02 0.10 -11.76
C TRP A 281 1.41 1.03 -10.72
N THR A 282 0.51 1.91 -11.15
CA THR A 282 -0.35 2.67 -10.22
C THR A 282 -1.38 1.75 -9.55
N ARG A 283 -2.02 2.20 -8.47
CA ARG A 283 -3.09 1.42 -7.83
C ARG A 283 -4.22 1.11 -8.82
N PHE A 284 -4.49 2.00 -9.76
CA PHE A 284 -5.49 1.81 -10.81
C PHE A 284 -5.10 0.66 -11.74
N GLU A 285 -3.87 0.67 -12.25
CA GLU A 285 -3.33 -0.39 -13.12
C GLU A 285 -3.25 -1.75 -12.41
N LYS A 286 -2.82 -1.76 -11.14
CA LYS A 286 -2.88 -2.97 -10.30
C LYS A 286 -4.32 -3.49 -10.21
N THR A 287 -5.30 -2.63 -9.97
CA THR A 287 -6.71 -3.04 -9.91
C THR A 287 -7.19 -3.59 -11.26
N GLN A 288 -6.79 -2.99 -12.39
CA GLN A 288 -7.09 -3.52 -13.73
C GLN A 288 -6.53 -4.93 -13.94
N LEU A 289 -5.32 -5.19 -13.45
CA LEU A 289 -4.72 -6.52 -13.50
C LEU A 289 -5.49 -7.51 -12.62
N VAL A 290 -5.79 -7.13 -11.37
CA VAL A 290 -6.57 -7.95 -10.43
C VAL A 290 -7.95 -8.31 -10.97
N CYS A 291 -8.61 -7.41 -11.71
CA CYS A 291 -9.92 -7.68 -12.34
C CYS A 291 -9.90 -8.77 -13.43
N LYS A 292 -8.72 -9.21 -13.84
CA LYS A 292 -8.53 -10.34 -14.76
C LYS A 292 -8.30 -11.67 -14.02
N LEU A 293 -8.12 -11.64 -12.70
CA LEU A 293 -7.95 -12.83 -11.86
C LEU A 293 -9.29 -13.27 -11.27
N PRO A 294 -9.90 -14.38 -11.71
CA PRO A 294 -11.16 -14.86 -11.14
C PRO A 294 -11.06 -15.15 -9.64
N SER A 295 -9.89 -15.56 -9.16
CA SER A 295 -9.61 -15.83 -7.74
C SER A 295 -9.78 -14.60 -6.84
N SER A 296 -9.81 -13.39 -7.41
CA SER A 296 -10.03 -12.15 -6.66
C SER A 296 -11.51 -11.83 -6.41
N PHE A 297 -12.44 -12.31 -7.25
CA PHE A 297 -13.84 -11.84 -7.27
C PHE A 297 -14.56 -12.07 -5.93
N ASP A 298 -14.26 -13.20 -5.29
CA ASP A 298 -14.90 -13.65 -4.07
C ASP A 298 -14.07 -13.35 -2.81
N PHE A 299 -12.80 -13.01 -2.98
CA PHE A 299 -11.82 -12.93 -1.88
C PHE A 299 -11.24 -11.53 -1.66
N LEU A 300 -11.34 -10.61 -2.62
CA LEU A 300 -10.76 -9.27 -2.53
C LEU A 300 -11.20 -8.58 -1.23
N THR A 301 -10.24 -8.34 -0.34
CA THR A 301 -10.44 -7.72 0.97
C THR A 301 -9.44 -6.59 1.14
N VAL A 302 -9.94 -5.34 1.08
CA VAL A 302 -9.11 -4.12 1.16
C VAL A 302 -9.34 -3.33 2.46
N CYS A 303 -10.27 -3.79 3.29
CA CYS A 303 -10.70 -3.10 4.50
C CYS A 303 -9.60 -3.00 5.56
N LEU A 304 -9.53 -1.85 6.24
CA LEU A 304 -8.65 -1.63 7.39
C LEU A 304 -9.36 -1.75 8.74
N VAL A 305 -10.69 -1.61 8.75
CA VAL A 305 -11.50 -1.43 9.97
C VAL A 305 -12.48 -2.58 10.22
N GLY A 306 -12.50 -3.57 9.33
CA GLY A 306 -13.40 -4.71 9.40
C GLY A 306 -12.72 -5.97 8.85
N ILE A 307 -13.32 -7.12 9.16
CA ILE A 307 -12.96 -8.41 8.57
C ILE A 307 -13.40 -8.44 7.10
N ASP A 308 -14.60 -7.93 6.83
CA ASP A 308 -15.14 -7.73 5.49
C ASP A 308 -15.00 -6.28 5.02
N ASN A 309 -15.17 -6.09 3.71
CA ASN A 309 -15.14 -4.77 3.12
C ASN A 309 -16.35 -3.95 3.58
N CYS A 310 -16.09 -2.86 4.30
CA CYS A 310 -17.16 -2.01 4.80
C CYS A 310 -17.77 -1.08 3.75
N GLY A 311 -17.20 -1.02 2.52
CA GLY A 311 -17.58 -0.07 1.47
C GLY A 311 -17.25 1.40 1.76
N LYS A 312 -16.91 1.73 3.01
CA LYS A 312 -16.90 3.12 3.53
C LYS A 312 -15.51 3.66 3.83
N CYS A 313 -14.54 2.83 4.17
CA CYS A 313 -13.17 3.28 4.46
C CYS A 313 -12.47 3.77 3.19
N ASP A 314 -11.34 4.46 3.34
CA ASP A 314 -10.64 5.03 2.19
C ASP A 314 -10.27 3.98 1.13
N LYS A 315 -9.72 2.85 1.58
CA LYS A 315 -9.32 1.75 0.69
C LYS A 315 -10.53 1.13 -0.04
N CYS A 316 -11.63 0.90 0.67
CA CYS A 316 -12.85 0.34 0.06
C CYS A 316 -13.45 1.28 -0.98
N ARG A 317 -13.56 2.57 -0.68
CA ARG A 317 -14.12 3.59 -1.58
C ARG A 317 -13.34 3.70 -2.88
N LYS A 318 -12.01 3.80 -2.78
CA LYS A 318 -11.11 3.84 -3.94
C LYS A 318 -11.27 2.59 -4.80
N THR A 319 -11.27 1.42 -4.18
CA THR A 319 -11.46 0.15 -4.90
C THR A 319 -12.83 0.10 -5.59
N LEU A 320 -13.93 0.41 -4.91
CA LEU A 320 -15.27 0.42 -5.51
C LEU A 320 -15.37 1.37 -6.71
N MET A 321 -14.89 2.61 -6.59
CA MET A 321 -14.87 3.56 -7.72
C MET A 321 -14.04 3.03 -8.89
N THR A 322 -12.87 2.45 -8.64
CA THR A 322 -12.04 1.86 -9.69
C THR A 322 -12.75 0.70 -10.38
N LEU A 323 -13.37 -0.21 -9.63
CA LEU A 323 -14.13 -1.34 -10.19
C LEU A 323 -15.33 -0.88 -11.04
N ASP A 324 -16.00 0.20 -10.62
CA ASP A 324 -17.16 0.78 -11.30
C ASP A 324 -16.77 1.42 -12.64
N VAL A 325 -15.74 2.28 -12.65
CA VAL A 325 -15.28 2.90 -13.92
C VAL A 325 -14.66 1.89 -14.88
N LEU A 326 -14.15 0.75 -14.38
CA LEU A 326 -13.67 -0.36 -15.19
C LEU A 326 -14.80 -1.26 -15.74
N GLY A 327 -16.06 -1.02 -15.34
CA GLY A 327 -17.21 -1.80 -15.80
C GLY A 327 -17.25 -3.25 -15.31
N VAL A 328 -16.57 -3.54 -14.20
CA VAL A 328 -16.44 -4.91 -13.66
C VAL A 328 -16.99 -5.05 -12.23
N LEU A 329 -17.66 -4.02 -11.73
CA LEU A 329 -18.20 -3.94 -10.38
C LEU A 329 -19.02 -5.18 -9.98
N ASP A 330 -19.89 -5.65 -10.87
CA ASP A 330 -20.81 -6.77 -10.59
C ASP A 330 -20.08 -8.10 -10.32
N LYS A 331 -18.84 -8.26 -10.79
CA LYS A 331 -18.02 -9.45 -10.51
C LYS A 331 -17.68 -9.57 -9.02
N TYR A 332 -17.71 -8.46 -8.28
CA TYR A 332 -17.27 -8.39 -6.88
C TYR A 332 -18.44 -8.34 -5.88
N ALA A 333 -19.64 -8.77 -6.29
CA ALA A 333 -20.85 -8.77 -5.45
C ALA A 333 -20.73 -9.62 -4.17
N LYS A 334 -19.81 -10.60 -4.13
CA LYS A 334 -19.51 -11.37 -2.91
C LYS A 334 -18.48 -10.70 -2.00
N SER A 335 -17.68 -9.78 -2.56
CA SER A 335 -16.66 -9.04 -1.82
C SER A 335 -17.19 -7.73 -1.24
N PHE A 336 -18.27 -7.16 -1.79
CA PHE A 336 -18.83 -5.87 -1.38
C PHE A 336 -20.36 -5.88 -1.45
N ASP A 337 -20.98 -5.09 -0.58
CA ASP A 337 -22.38 -4.70 -0.73
C ASP A 337 -22.50 -3.65 -1.85
N LEU A 338 -22.84 -4.13 -3.06
CA LEU A 338 -22.96 -3.29 -4.24
C LEU A 338 -24.24 -2.45 -4.27
N GLU A 339 -25.29 -2.89 -3.59
CA GLU A 339 -26.56 -2.16 -3.54
C GLU A 339 -26.40 -0.90 -2.69
N GLU A 340 -25.82 -1.03 -1.48
CA GLU A 340 -25.47 0.11 -0.63
C GLU A 340 -24.59 1.10 -1.41
N TYR A 341 -23.57 0.60 -2.12
CA TYR A 341 -22.70 1.45 -2.93
C TYR A 341 -23.46 2.20 -4.03
N LYS A 342 -24.20 1.48 -4.89
CA LYS A 342 -24.86 2.04 -6.08
C LYS A 342 -25.93 3.06 -5.71
N VAL A 343 -26.69 2.80 -4.63
CA VAL A 343 -27.82 3.63 -4.19
C VAL A 343 -27.37 4.81 -3.33
N ASN A 344 -26.49 4.58 -2.34
CA ASN A 344 -26.25 5.57 -1.28
C ASN A 344 -24.93 6.34 -1.40
N ASP A 345 -23.89 5.72 -2.00
CA ASP A 345 -22.52 6.23 -1.93
C ASP A 345 -21.95 6.69 -3.27
N ARG A 346 -22.26 6.00 -4.38
CA ARG A 346 -21.61 6.17 -5.69
C ARG A 346 -21.54 7.63 -6.14
N GLU A 347 -22.69 8.30 -6.19
CA GLU A 347 -22.75 9.70 -6.65
C GLU A 347 -21.88 10.62 -5.78
N LYS A 348 -22.00 10.51 -4.46
CA LYS A 348 -21.23 11.30 -3.48
C LYS A 348 -19.73 11.07 -3.64
N LEU A 349 -19.33 9.82 -3.91
CA LEU A 349 -17.94 9.44 -4.10
C LEU A 349 -17.35 10.06 -5.36
N PHE A 350 -18.03 9.98 -6.50
CA PHE A 350 -17.58 10.61 -7.74
C PHE A 350 -17.54 12.15 -7.63
N ILE A 351 -18.53 12.78 -6.98
CA ILE A 351 -18.49 14.22 -6.68
C ILE A 351 -17.26 14.56 -5.81
N SER A 352 -16.88 13.68 -4.89
CA SER A 352 -15.74 13.89 -4.00
C SER A 352 -14.38 13.87 -4.72
N LEU A 353 -14.30 13.42 -5.98
CA LEU A 353 -13.07 13.47 -6.77
C LEU A 353 -12.63 14.93 -7.01
N TYR A 354 -13.57 15.84 -7.28
CA TYR A 354 -13.26 17.19 -7.73
C TYR A 354 -12.47 18.04 -6.74
N PRO A 355 -12.84 18.11 -5.45
CA PRO A 355 -12.04 18.85 -4.46
C PRO A 355 -10.67 18.21 -4.24
N GLN A 356 -10.56 16.89 -4.39
CA GLN A 356 -9.31 16.14 -4.12
C GLN A 356 -8.23 16.43 -5.17
N LEU A 357 -8.61 16.69 -6.42
CA LEU A 357 -7.67 17.08 -7.48
C LEU A 357 -6.98 18.43 -7.23
N LYS A 358 -7.57 19.28 -6.39
CA LYS A 358 -7.01 20.58 -6.01
C LYS A 358 -5.97 20.46 -4.88
N ARG A 359 -5.94 19.34 -4.15
CA ARG A 359 -4.96 19.10 -3.08
C ARG A 359 -3.62 18.71 -3.70
N LYS A 360 -2.54 19.39 -3.29
CA LYS A 360 -1.17 18.96 -3.60
C LYS A 360 -0.80 17.78 -2.70
N GLY A 361 -0.23 16.70 -3.26
CA GLY A 361 0.32 15.55 -2.51
C GLY A 361 -0.27 14.17 -2.87
N VAL A 362 0.25 13.14 -2.18
CA VAL A 362 0.14 11.68 -2.40
C VAL A 362 -1.30 11.13 -2.44
N TYR A 363 -2.29 11.86 -1.92
CA TYR A 363 -3.68 11.42 -1.92
C TYR A 363 -4.38 11.62 -3.28
N GLY A 364 -3.68 12.21 -4.26
CA GLY A 364 -4.20 12.61 -5.57
C GLY A 364 -4.01 11.64 -6.75
N PRO A 365 -2.94 10.84 -6.87
CA PRO A 365 -2.69 10.02 -8.08
C PRO A 365 -3.81 9.01 -8.36
N ASP A 366 -4.14 8.15 -7.40
CA ASP A 366 -5.20 7.14 -7.57
C ASP A 366 -6.54 7.76 -7.99
N MET A 367 -6.93 8.86 -7.34
CA MET A 367 -8.20 9.55 -7.59
C MET A 367 -8.20 10.26 -8.95
N ARG A 368 -7.03 10.74 -9.39
CA ARG A 368 -6.85 11.33 -10.72
C ARG A 368 -6.94 10.26 -11.81
N ASP A 369 -6.37 9.08 -11.59
CA ASP A 369 -6.46 7.96 -12.54
C ASP A 369 -7.91 7.50 -12.70
N ILE A 370 -8.65 7.35 -11.59
CA ILE A 370 -10.09 7.04 -11.61
C ILE A 370 -10.87 8.07 -12.42
N LEU A 371 -10.69 9.37 -12.15
CA LEU A 371 -11.39 10.40 -12.92
C LEU A 371 -11.00 10.38 -14.39
N ASN A 372 -9.70 10.24 -14.68
CA ASN A 372 -9.22 10.24 -16.06
C ASN A 372 -9.82 9.08 -16.86
N HIS A 373 -9.91 7.90 -16.25
CA HIS A 373 -10.55 6.76 -16.87
C HIS A 373 -12.06 6.97 -17.01
N ALA A 374 -12.74 7.48 -15.97
CA ALA A 374 -14.17 7.79 -16.01
C ALA A 374 -14.53 8.74 -17.17
N LEU A 375 -13.70 9.77 -17.40
CA LEU A 375 -13.86 10.71 -18.51
C LEU A 375 -13.61 10.06 -19.87
N LEU A 376 -12.63 9.16 -19.95
CA LEU A 376 -12.28 8.44 -21.18
C LEU A 376 -13.41 7.52 -21.65
N VAL A 377 -14.07 6.82 -20.73
CA VAL A 377 -15.16 5.87 -21.04
C VAL A 377 -16.55 6.52 -21.03
N ASP A 378 -16.63 7.85 -20.95
CA ASP A 378 -17.86 8.63 -20.75
C ASP A 378 -18.78 8.05 -19.66
N PHE A 379 -18.20 7.76 -18.49
CA PHE A 379 -18.86 7.04 -17.40
C PHE A 379 -20.18 7.73 -16.98
N PRO A 380 -21.33 7.05 -17.04
CA PRO A 380 -22.64 7.69 -16.94
C PRO A 380 -22.96 8.26 -15.56
N HIS A 381 -22.30 7.79 -14.50
CA HIS A 381 -22.52 8.26 -13.12
C HIS A 381 -21.54 9.36 -12.70
N LEU A 382 -20.72 9.86 -13.63
CA LEU A 382 -19.86 11.01 -13.37
C LEU A 382 -20.67 12.31 -13.43
N VAL A 383 -21.00 12.85 -12.25
CA VAL A 383 -21.82 14.07 -12.11
C VAL A 383 -20.99 15.33 -12.34
N GLU A 384 -21.58 16.37 -12.94
CA GLU A 384 -20.93 17.66 -13.13
C GLU A 384 -20.45 18.29 -11.80
N PRO A 385 -19.22 18.85 -11.72
CA PRO A 385 -18.79 19.56 -10.52
C PRO A 385 -19.63 20.82 -10.28
N LYS A 386 -19.88 21.13 -9.00
CA LYS A 386 -20.50 22.40 -8.61
C LYS A 386 -19.65 23.57 -9.10
N LEU A 387 -20.30 24.52 -9.78
CA LEU A 387 -19.65 25.74 -10.26
C LEU A 387 -19.05 26.54 -9.10
N THR A 388 -17.88 27.14 -9.37
CA THR A 388 -17.21 28.06 -8.46
C THR A 388 -17.96 29.39 -8.39
N GLU A 389 -18.51 29.82 -9.51
CA GLU A 389 -19.32 31.04 -9.61
C GLU A 389 -20.51 30.77 -10.53
N THR A 390 -21.70 31.22 -10.13
CA THR A 390 -22.93 31.15 -10.92
C THR A 390 -23.39 32.54 -11.26
N TYR A 391 -23.80 32.76 -12.51
CA TYR A 391 -24.31 34.05 -12.96
C TYR A 391 -25.83 34.08 -12.81
N GLY A 392 -26.37 35.20 -12.29
CA GLY A 392 -27.82 35.38 -12.13
C GLY A 392 -28.57 35.45 -13.46
N SER A 393 -27.88 35.82 -14.53
CA SER A 393 -28.33 35.76 -15.92
C SER A 393 -27.19 35.26 -16.81
N ALA A 394 -27.54 34.66 -17.94
CA ALA A 394 -26.54 34.18 -18.89
C ALA A 394 -25.82 35.36 -19.55
N VAL A 395 -24.49 35.31 -19.59
CA VAL A 395 -23.62 36.37 -20.14
C VAL A 395 -23.21 35.98 -21.56
N SER A 396 -23.45 36.85 -22.55
CA SER A 396 -23.00 36.60 -23.92
C SER A 396 -21.48 36.52 -24.00
N ALA A 397 -20.96 35.59 -24.80
CA ALA A 397 -19.53 35.43 -25.05
C ALA A 397 -19.27 34.95 -26.47
N VAL A 398 -18.09 35.30 -26.99
CA VAL A 398 -17.62 34.91 -28.33
C VAL A 398 -16.33 34.11 -28.22
N VAL A 399 -16.22 33.03 -28.99
CA VAL A 399 -14.99 32.24 -29.09
C VAL A 399 -13.89 33.04 -29.78
N GLY A 400 -12.72 33.11 -29.16
CA GLY A 400 -11.57 33.84 -29.67
C GLY A 400 -10.87 33.15 -30.86
N SER A 401 -9.81 33.79 -31.35
CA SER A 401 -9.08 33.40 -32.57
C SER A 401 -8.47 31.98 -32.56
N ARG A 402 -8.27 31.37 -31.38
CA ARG A 402 -7.75 30.01 -31.24
C ARG A 402 -8.82 28.91 -31.38
N GLY A 403 -10.09 29.29 -31.51
CA GLY A 403 -11.21 28.36 -31.39
C GLY A 403 -11.36 27.80 -29.98
N SER A 404 -12.36 26.96 -29.77
CA SER A 404 -12.59 26.28 -28.51
C SER A 404 -13.14 24.87 -28.73
N ARG A 405 -13.22 24.09 -27.66
CA ARG A 405 -13.86 22.77 -27.64
C ARG A 405 -14.96 22.82 -26.60
N HIS A 406 -16.20 22.53 -27.01
CA HIS A 406 -17.33 22.41 -26.10
C HIS A 406 -17.34 21.00 -25.54
N ARG A 407 -17.19 20.88 -24.22
CA ARG A 407 -17.00 19.59 -23.55
C ARG A 407 -18.14 19.29 -22.59
N LYS A 408 -18.40 18.01 -22.37
CA LYS A 408 -19.40 17.55 -21.38
C LYS A 408 -19.04 17.97 -19.95
N LEU A 409 -17.75 17.89 -19.60
CA LEU A 409 -17.23 18.21 -18.26
C LEU A 409 -16.01 19.14 -18.34
N PRO A 410 -15.66 19.87 -17.26
CA PRO A 410 -14.59 20.86 -17.25
C PRO A 410 -13.20 20.22 -17.09
N PHE A 411 -12.85 19.30 -17.99
CA PHE A 411 -11.56 18.61 -18.02
C PHE A 411 -11.06 18.45 -19.46
N LEU A 412 -9.74 18.46 -19.65
CA LEU A 412 -9.13 18.41 -20.99
C LEU A 412 -9.36 17.07 -21.71
N ASN A 413 -9.54 16.00 -20.94
CA ASN A 413 -9.87 14.65 -21.40
C ASN A 413 -11.38 14.36 -21.41
N ALA A 414 -12.23 15.31 -21.03
CA ALA A 414 -13.68 15.11 -21.12
C ALA A 414 -14.15 15.01 -22.58
N PRO A 415 -15.21 14.22 -22.86
CA PRO A 415 -15.82 14.12 -24.18
C PRO A 415 -16.14 15.49 -24.78
N VAL A 416 -15.81 15.67 -26.06
CA VAL A 416 -16.05 16.90 -26.81
C VAL A 416 -17.37 16.75 -27.54
N TYR A 417 -18.34 17.61 -27.24
CA TYR A 417 -19.58 17.69 -28.01
C TYR A 417 -19.33 18.19 -29.43
N ARG A 418 -18.56 19.26 -29.57
CA ARG A 418 -18.08 19.76 -30.86
C ARG A 418 -16.90 20.71 -30.74
N MET A 419 -16.21 20.92 -31.85
CA MET A 419 -15.27 22.01 -32.04
C MET A 419 -16.03 23.32 -32.30
N MET A 420 -15.58 24.41 -31.69
CA MET A 420 -16.15 25.74 -31.87
C MET A 420 -15.15 26.63 -32.62
N PRO A 421 -15.44 27.03 -33.86
CA PRO A 421 -14.61 27.97 -34.62
C PRO A 421 -14.53 29.35 -33.96
N PRO A 422 -13.49 30.15 -34.28
CA PRO A 422 -13.45 31.56 -33.91
C PRO A 422 -14.72 32.30 -34.34
N GLY A 423 -15.21 33.21 -33.50
CA GLY A 423 -16.43 33.97 -33.76
C GLY A 423 -17.72 33.25 -33.37
N THR A 424 -17.67 31.99 -32.92
CA THR A 424 -18.87 31.30 -32.40
C THR A 424 -19.42 32.06 -31.18
N GLU A 425 -20.71 32.39 -31.21
CA GLU A 425 -21.43 32.99 -30.09
C GLU A 425 -21.98 31.92 -29.14
N LEU A 426 -21.96 32.20 -27.84
CA LEU A 426 -22.45 31.31 -26.79
C LEU A 426 -22.86 32.12 -25.55
N SER A 427 -23.65 31.50 -24.67
CA SER A 427 -24.03 32.12 -23.40
C SER A 427 -23.36 31.43 -22.22
N ILE A 428 -22.78 32.19 -21.31
CA ILE A 428 -22.09 31.67 -20.13
C ILE A 428 -22.98 31.80 -18.90
N VAL A 429 -23.17 30.71 -18.16
CA VAL A 429 -24.00 30.68 -16.94
C VAL A 429 -23.19 30.60 -15.64
N GLY A 430 -21.88 30.44 -15.76
CA GLY A 430 -20.97 30.44 -14.61
C GLY A 430 -19.60 29.87 -14.93
N THR A 431 -18.80 29.63 -13.90
CA THR A 431 -17.42 29.16 -14.05
C THR A 431 -17.07 28.04 -13.07
N TYR A 432 -16.14 27.19 -13.47
CA TYR A 432 -15.49 26.20 -12.62
C TYR A 432 -13.97 26.28 -12.83
N GLY A 433 -13.26 26.91 -11.90
CA GLY A 433 -11.82 27.16 -12.05
C GLY A 433 -11.50 27.90 -13.36
N LYS A 434 -10.76 27.24 -14.26
CA LYS A 434 -10.36 27.79 -15.57
C LYS A 434 -11.37 27.51 -16.69
N TRP A 435 -12.54 26.98 -16.37
CA TRP A 435 -13.60 26.64 -17.33
C TRP A 435 -14.82 27.54 -17.17
N SER A 436 -15.49 27.85 -18.27
CA SER A 436 -16.78 28.54 -18.30
C SER A 436 -17.87 27.56 -18.73
N LYS A 437 -18.97 27.51 -17.97
CA LYS A 437 -20.14 26.71 -18.33
C LYS A 437 -20.93 27.46 -19.40
N ALA A 438 -21.00 26.88 -20.58
CA ALA A 438 -21.51 27.47 -21.80
C ALA A 438 -22.77 26.74 -22.28
N ILE A 439 -23.79 27.51 -22.65
CA ILE A 439 -24.95 27.07 -23.41
C ILE A 439 -24.66 27.32 -24.89
N ASP A 440 -24.85 26.26 -25.69
CA ASP A 440 -24.66 26.25 -27.13
C ASP A 440 -25.84 25.50 -27.77
N GLY A 441 -26.82 26.25 -28.28
CA GLY A 441 -28.14 25.71 -28.64
C GLY A 441 -28.82 25.08 -27.42
N GLU A 442 -29.26 23.82 -27.57
CA GLU A 442 -29.89 23.04 -26.49
C GLU A 442 -28.88 22.37 -25.56
N ARG A 443 -27.57 22.39 -25.88
CA ARG A 443 -26.54 21.69 -25.12
C ARG A 443 -25.86 22.63 -24.14
N THR A 444 -25.75 22.19 -22.90
CA THR A 444 -24.91 22.84 -21.90
C THR A 444 -23.63 22.03 -21.68
N GLY A 445 -22.50 22.72 -21.60
CA GLY A 445 -21.19 22.11 -21.43
C GLY A 445 -20.14 23.13 -21.00
N PHE A 446 -18.86 22.84 -21.23
CA PHE A 446 -17.75 23.64 -20.75
C PHE A 446 -16.80 24.02 -21.88
N VAL A 447 -16.29 25.24 -21.80
CA VAL A 447 -15.23 25.77 -22.65
C VAL A 447 -14.10 26.32 -21.79
N TRP A 448 -12.86 26.29 -22.29
CA TRP A 448 -11.73 26.88 -21.57
C TRP A 448 -11.89 28.40 -21.53
N SER A 449 -11.91 28.99 -20.33
CA SER A 449 -12.23 30.41 -20.15
C SER A 449 -11.27 31.33 -20.90
N ALA A 450 -10.01 30.93 -21.08
CA ALA A 450 -9.02 31.74 -21.82
C ALA A 450 -9.21 31.71 -23.35
N ASN A 451 -10.17 30.94 -23.86
CA ASN A 451 -10.49 30.86 -25.29
C ASN A 451 -11.74 31.64 -25.67
N ILE A 452 -12.39 32.33 -24.72
CA ILE A 452 -13.60 33.11 -24.97
C ILE A 452 -13.43 34.56 -24.50
N ARG A 453 -14.18 35.48 -25.12
CA ARG A 453 -14.31 36.88 -24.69
C ARG A 453 -15.76 37.11 -24.28
N LYS A 454 -16.00 37.45 -23.02
CA LYS A 454 -17.33 37.76 -22.50
C LYS A 454 -17.70 39.20 -22.91
N GLY A 455 -18.95 39.42 -23.29
CA GLY A 455 -19.52 40.76 -23.46
C GLY A 455 -19.55 41.48 -22.11
N ASN A 456 -19.49 42.82 -22.14
CA ASN A 456 -19.69 43.61 -20.92
C ASN A 456 -21.09 43.34 -20.37
N LYS A 457 -21.21 43.25 -19.04
CA LYS A 457 -22.52 43.31 -18.38
C LYS A 457 -23.14 44.66 -18.76
N GLU A 458 -24.32 44.64 -19.36
CA GLU A 458 -25.19 45.83 -19.36
C GLU A 458 -25.64 46.14 -17.93
#